data_AF-A0A6L7SXU6-F1
#
_entry.id   AF-A0A6L7SXU6-F1
#
_cell.length_a   1.000
_cell.length_b   1.000
_cell.length_c   1.000
_cell.angle_alpha   90.00
_cell.angle_beta   90.00
_cell.angle_gamma   90.00
#
_symmetry.space_group_name_H-M   'P 1'
#
loop_
_entity.id
_entity.type
_entity.pdbx_description
1 polymer ?
#
loop_
_entity_poly.entity_id
_entity_poly.type
_entity_poly.pdbx_seq_one_letter_code
_entity_poly.pdbx_strand_id
1 'polypeptide(L)'
;MKERSENGVYGQELINGEYTGPLVEADVSNLWQTKGDYNLGHDVQRAGHKVFFSSLVAALSKRMVGARASIGDAGNDSWLGKAIRALEKLAGNIAYEWHAGQRWPALRDIYRNFSISLPSRPTFREQRTITGVKLALRDIAVDLCLLGTGVLGRPKIDRHDVREASSSSLWSMESWLDTFCVRPLPVHSKKGAEALLNLVTMDLEDRVFNFNEREEITTKTARFALDHSFPERSRENLEKAADCLLAYGHHKDVFVFEVMSSLRYLIDQGDHEARKTFLSLAKEIEPITDYTDGDETSHARTELHQGIAELFPEKVPALLAELVREQEWYQAERLINAWTEKIPANSETGQMLLKTFISPGEFREAWEAADRMSDARTSIKETLGRLTGRDDPSPDNDVGSTASEKTREIPDVRRFEPSQLTDFVRTAREDTSLIGRCAVSQWLIYWDSEGRHAEALNAYDNLLQNEGFRFDLSEALDTAFRISLNKQGRSKAYIWLIRAMVENKGWVRWWSSDEEFRKRVQAVAQEYPSKWKEFVIETSQAKHLGDLEDNWISVGFCRLVYFLVEVGELDLAKCCAFEMVEVFREEVSQQPLVTPDWAQ
;
A
#
# COMPACT_ATOMS: atom_id res chain seq x y z
N MET A 1 -63.13 48.46 -61.98
CA MET A 1 -62.09 48.16 -60.96
C MET A 1 -61.53 46.80 -61.30
N LYS A 2 -60.36 46.76 -61.94
CA LYS A 2 -59.79 45.60 -62.61
C LYS A 2 -58.32 45.45 -62.23
N GLU A 3 -57.88 44.19 -62.16
CA GLU A 3 -56.50 43.66 -62.17
C GLU A 3 -55.71 43.81 -60.86
N ARG A 4 -55.07 42.78 -60.31
CA ARG A 4 -54.01 41.97 -60.92
C ARG A 4 -53.81 40.63 -60.20
N SER A 5 -53.76 39.58 -61.01
CA SER A 5 -53.02 38.34 -60.80
C SER A 5 -51.66 38.44 -61.50
N GLU A 6 -50.73 37.59 -61.05
CA GLU A 6 -49.61 36.99 -61.78
C GLU A 6 -48.35 37.80 -62.17
N ASN A 7 -47.22 37.13 -61.85
CA ASN A 7 -45.90 37.15 -62.47
C ASN A 7 -45.00 38.38 -62.30
N GLY A 8 -43.84 38.15 -61.66
CA GLY A 8 -42.74 39.09 -61.55
C GLY A 8 -41.48 38.46 -60.97
N VAL A 9 -40.85 37.60 -61.77
CA VAL A 9 -39.40 37.42 -61.93
C VAL A 9 -38.50 37.99 -60.82
N TYR A 10 -37.75 37.13 -60.12
CA TYR A 10 -36.39 37.48 -59.71
C TYR A 10 -35.44 36.45 -60.25
N GLY A 11 -34.67 36.90 -61.24
CA GLY A 11 -33.59 36.16 -61.85
C GLY A 11 -32.53 35.80 -60.81
N GLN A 12 -31.96 34.63 -61.03
CA GLN A 12 -30.68 34.23 -60.46
C GLN A 12 -29.61 35.20 -60.97
N GLU A 13 -28.88 35.81 -60.05
CA GLU A 13 -27.46 36.14 -60.28
C GLU A 13 -26.63 35.54 -59.15
N LEU A 14 -25.85 34.53 -59.53
CA LEU A 14 -24.74 33.98 -58.76
C LEU A 14 -23.61 35.01 -58.79
N ILE A 15 -23.40 35.73 -57.68
CA ILE A 15 -22.12 36.42 -57.44
C ILE A 15 -21.69 36.16 -56.00
N ASN A 16 -20.54 35.48 -55.86
CA ASN A 16 -19.77 35.23 -54.63
C ASN A 16 -20.34 34.29 -53.56
N GLY A 17 -20.93 33.15 -53.93
CA GLY A 17 -20.73 31.86 -53.22
C GLY A 17 -20.94 31.75 -51.69
N GLU A 18 -21.54 32.71 -51.00
CA GLU A 18 -21.78 32.67 -49.55
C GLU A 18 -23.27 32.57 -49.26
N TYR A 19 -23.72 31.41 -48.81
CA TYR A 19 -25.06 31.20 -48.30
C TYR A 19 -25.08 31.51 -46.80
N THR A 20 -25.60 32.67 -46.40
CA THR A 20 -25.80 33.07 -45.00
C THR A 20 -27.07 32.42 -44.43
N GLY A 21 -27.02 31.11 -44.15
CA GLY A 21 -28.04 30.40 -43.38
C GLY A 21 -27.72 30.39 -41.89
N PRO A 22 -28.71 30.22 -40.98
CA PRO A 22 -28.48 30.28 -39.55
C PRO A 22 -27.57 29.14 -39.06
N LEU A 23 -26.51 29.51 -38.35
CA LEU A 23 -25.63 28.61 -37.58
C LEU A 23 -26.42 27.96 -36.45
N VAL A 24 -26.37 26.64 -36.34
CA VAL A 24 -26.77 25.94 -35.12
C VAL A 24 -25.57 26.01 -34.17
N GLU A 25 -25.54 27.01 -33.29
CA GLU A 25 -24.58 27.05 -32.19
C GLU A 25 -24.96 25.99 -31.16
N ALA A 26 -24.10 24.97 -31.01
CA ALA A 26 -24.13 24.13 -29.83
C ALA A 26 -23.46 24.89 -28.68
N ASP A 27 -24.25 25.63 -27.90
CA ASP A 27 -23.75 26.32 -26.71
C ASP A 27 -23.35 25.30 -25.63
N VAL A 28 -22.06 24.98 -25.56
CA VAL A 28 -21.43 24.19 -24.50
C VAL A 28 -20.84 25.05 -23.38
N SER A 29 -21.04 26.38 -23.42
CA SER A 29 -20.53 27.33 -22.42
C SER A 29 -21.07 27.04 -21.01
N ASN A 30 -22.26 26.42 -20.93
CA ASN A 30 -22.92 26.08 -19.66
C ASN A 30 -22.38 24.81 -18.97
N LEU A 31 -21.41 24.09 -19.53
CA LEU A 31 -20.79 22.92 -18.86
C LEU A 31 -19.86 23.30 -17.70
N TRP A 32 -19.48 24.57 -17.57
CA TRP A 32 -18.44 25.04 -16.65
C TRP A 32 -18.97 25.67 -15.36
N GLN A 33 -20.25 25.47 -15.02
CA GLN A 33 -20.83 26.00 -13.77
C GLN A 33 -20.69 25.07 -12.55
N THR A 34 -19.99 23.94 -12.65
CA THR A 34 -19.70 23.14 -11.45
C THR A 34 -18.44 23.65 -10.76
N LYS A 35 -18.63 24.23 -9.57
CA LYS A 35 -17.55 24.65 -8.66
C LYS A 35 -16.75 23.42 -8.21
N GLY A 36 -15.66 23.12 -8.91
CA GLY A 36 -14.63 22.18 -8.45
C GLY A 36 -13.97 21.42 -9.59
N ASP A 37 -12.64 21.25 -9.52
CA ASP A 37 -11.86 20.51 -10.51
C ASP A 37 -12.25 19.02 -10.62
N TYR A 38 -13.08 18.50 -9.70
CA TYR A 38 -13.44 17.07 -9.58
C TYR A 38 -14.15 16.49 -10.80
N ASN A 39 -14.98 17.26 -11.51
CA ASN A 39 -15.72 16.76 -12.69
C ASN A 39 -15.06 17.08 -14.03
N LEU A 40 -13.90 17.75 -14.01
CA LEU A 40 -13.24 18.29 -15.21
C LEU A 40 -13.01 17.23 -16.30
N GLY A 41 -12.57 16.02 -15.93
CA GLY A 41 -12.34 14.94 -16.87
C GLY A 41 -13.61 14.51 -17.62
N HIS A 42 -14.72 14.35 -16.90
CA HIS A 42 -16.01 13.97 -17.49
C HIS A 42 -16.62 15.07 -18.35
N ASP A 43 -16.43 16.34 -17.97
CA ASP A 43 -16.89 17.46 -18.77
C ASP A 43 -16.12 17.55 -20.10
N VAL A 44 -14.80 17.38 -20.05
CA VAL A 44 -13.95 17.30 -21.24
C VAL A 44 -14.32 16.10 -22.12
N GLN A 45 -14.56 14.92 -21.53
CA GLN A 45 -15.02 13.74 -22.25
C GLN A 45 -16.30 14.02 -23.05
N ARG A 46 -17.32 14.57 -22.38
CA ARG A 46 -18.62 14.89 -23.00
C ARG A 46 -18.50 15.98 -24.05
N ALA A 47 -17.71 17.02 -23.80
CA ALA A 47 -17.51 18.11 -24.73
C ALA A 47 -16.76 17.63 -25.99
N GLY A 48 -15.66 16.87 -25.83
CA GLY A 48 -14.88 16.34 -26.95
C GLY A 48 -15.71 15.42 -27.85
N HIS A 49 -16.49 14.50 -27.27
CA HIS A 49 -17.40 13.63 -28.01
C HIS A 49 -18.43 14.43 -28.83
N LYS A 50 -19.11 15.41 -28.21
CA LYS A 50 -20.09 16.27 -28.89
C LYS A 50 -19.46 17.06 -30.03
N VAL A 51 -18.31 17.70 -29.80
CA VAL A 51 -17.60 18.49 -30.82
C VAL A 51 -17.25 17.64 -32.04
N PHE A 52 -16.74 16.43 -31.80
CA PHE A 52 -16.41 15.51 -32.86
C PHE A 52 -17.64 15.17 -33.72
N PHE A 53 -18.74 14.70 -33.11
CA PHE A 53 -19.92 14.27 -33.86
C PHE A 53 -20.67 15.43 -34.52
N SER A 54 -20.74 16.61 -33.89
CA SER A 54 -21.28 17.80 -34.52
C SER A 54 -20.47 18.20 -35.76
N SER A 55 -19.14 18.19 -35.66
CA SER A 55 -18.24 18.45 -36.79
C SER A 55 -18.36 17.40 -37.89
N LEU A 56 -18.52 16.12 -37.53
CA LEU A 56 -18.69 15.03 -38.48
C LEU A 56 -19.99 15.17 -39.27
N VAL A 57 -21.11 15.44 -38.60
CA VAL A 57 -22.42 15.65 -39.23
C VAL A 57 -22.38 16.86 -40.18
N ALA A 58 -21.73 17.94 -39.75
CA ALA A 58 -21.52 19.13 -40.58
C ALA A 58 -20.81 18.78 -41.89
N ALA A 59 -19.64 18.15 -41.78
CA ALA A 59 -18.79 17.80 -42.89
C ALA A 59 -19.45 16.77 -43.82
N LEU A 60 -20.19 15.80 -43.27
CA LEU A 60 -20.97 14.84 -44.07
C LEU A 60 -22.14 15.51 -44.82
N SER A 61 -22.79 16.51 -44.22
CA SER A 61 -23.96 17.18 -44.80
C SER A 61 -23.63 18.21 -45.90
N LYS A 62 -22.33 18.46 -46.18
CA LYS A 62 -21.85 19.58 -47.00
C LYS A 62 -22.40 20.95 -46.57
N ARG A 63 -22.90 21.05 -45.33
CA ARG A 63 -23.33 22.29 -44.68
C ARG A 63 -22.21 22.69 -43.74
N MET A 64 -21.70 23.92 -43.86
CA MET A 64 -20.84 24.47 -42.82
C MET A 64 -21.66 24.61 -41.53
N VAL A 65 -21.56 23.65 -40.63
CA VAL A 65 -21.88 23.87 -39.22
C VAL A 65 -20.55 24.16 -38.55
N GLY A 66 -20.28 25.45 -38.30
CA GLY A 66 -19.20 25.82 -37.41
C GLY A 66 -19.59 25.43 -36.00
N ALA A 67 -19.23 24.22 -35.57
CA ALA A 67 -19.38 23.84 -34.16
C ALA A 67 -18.26 24.52 -33.36
N ARG A 68 -18.40 25.82 -33.04
CA ARG A 68 -17.52 26.47 -32.07
C ARG A 68 -17.93 26.02 -30.68
N ALA A 69 -17.29 24.97 -30.16
CA ALA A 69 -17.28 24.77 -28.73
C ALA A 69 -16.42 25.85 -28.09
N SER A 70 -17.07 26.81 -27.42
CA SER A 70 -16.41 27.66 -26.44
C SER A 70 -16.03 26.78 -25.24
N ILE A 71 -14.77 26.37 -25.18
CA ILE A 71 -14.21 25.73 -23.99
C ILE A 71 -13.69 26.87 -23.13
N GLY A 72 -14.41 27.19 -22.05
CA GLY A 72 -14.06 28.31 -21.17
C GLY A 72 -12.60 28.29 -20.74
N ASP A 73 -11.96 29.47 -20.72
CA ASP A 73 -10.58 29.80 -20.34
C ASP A 73 -9.41 28.97 -20.91
N ALA A 74 -9.68 27.90 -21.65
CA ALA A 74 -8.67 27.19 -22.42
C ALA A 74 -8.37 28.02 -23.67
N GLY A 75 -7.49 29.02 -23.52
CA GLY A 75 -7.01 29.82 -24.65
C GLY A 75 -6.63 28.91 -25.83
N ASN A 76 -6.82 29.42 -27.05
CA ASN A 76 -6.62 28.64 -28.28
C ASN A 76 -5.27 27.89 -28.30
N ASP A 77 -4.23 28.38 -27.62
CA ASP A 77 -2.90 27.76 -27.60
C ASP A 77 -2.67 26.69 -26.53
N SER A 78 -3.63 26.48 -25.63
CA SER A 78 -3.60 25.43 -24.61
C SER A 78 -3.57 24.02 -25.23
N TRP A 79 -3.07 23.03 -24.47
CA TRP A 79 -3.07 21.63 -24.90
C TRP A 79 -4.49 21.12 -25.20
N LEU A 80 -5.45 21.43 -24.32
CA LEU A 80 -6.86 21.06 -24.50
C LEU A 80 -7.46 21.69 -25.77
N GLY A 81 -7.20 22.98 -26.02
CA GLY A 81 -7.65 23.64 -27.25
C GLY A 81 -7.09 22.98 -28.52
N LYS A 82 -5.82 22.56 -28.49
CA LYS A 82 -5.19 21.79 -29.58
C LYS A 82 -5.83 20.41 -29.75
N ALA A 83 -6.11 19.70 -28.66
CA ALA A 83 -6.75 18.39 -28.69
C ALA A 83 -8.14 18.44 -29.33
N ILE A 84 -8.92 19.48 -29.02
CA ILE A 84 -10.28 19.64 -29.51
C ILE A 84 -10.28 19.96 -31.01
N ARG A 85 -9.38 20.84 -31.48
CA ARG A 85 -9.18 21.06 -32.92
C ARG A 85 -8.70 19.81 -33.66
N ALA A 86 -7.90 18.96 -33.00
CA ALA A 86 -7.52 17.67 -33.57
C ALA A 86 -8.74 16.74 -33.74
N LEU A 87 -9.74 16.80 -32.84
CA LEU A 87 -11.00 16.04 -32.98
C LEU A 87 -11.84 16.58 -34.15
N GLU A 88 -11.96 17.90 -34.29
CA GLU A 88 -12.63 18.52 -35.43
C GLU A 88 -11.97 18.14 -36.76
N LYS A 89 -10.63 18.18 -36.81
CA LYS A 89 -9.85 17.77 -37.98
C LYS A 89 -10.04 16.29 -38.30
N LEU A 90 -10.05 15.43 -37.29
CA LEU A 90 -10.32 14.00 -37.46
C LEU A 90 -11.72 13.77 -38.07
N ALA A 91 -12.74 14.46 -37.56
CA ALA A 91 -14.10 14.40 -38.10
C ALA A 91 -14.16 14.85 -39.57
N GLY A 92 -13.48 15.94 -39.91
CA GLY A 92 -13.37 16.43 -41.28
C GLY A 92 -12.67 15.44 -42.22
N ASN A 93 -11.58 14.82 -41.77
CA ASN A 93 -10.86 13.80 -42.54
C ASN A 93 -11.73 12.57 -42.81
N ILE A 94 -12.46 12.09 -41.80
CA ILE A 94 -13.38 10.96 -41.94
C ILE A 94 -14.48 11.28 -42.96
N ALA A 95 -15.08 12.47 -42.87
CA ALA A 95 -16.10 12.89 -43.83
C ALA A 95 -15.54 13.03 -45.25
N TYR A 96 -14.33 13.54 -45.40
CA TYR A 96 -13.65 13.63 -46.69
C TYR A 96 -13.42 12.25 -47.31
N GLU A 97 -12.87 11.29 -46.56
CA GLU A 97 -12.66 9.92 -47.04
C GLU A 97 -13.98 9.22 -47.41
N TRP A 98 -15.04 9.49 -46.65
CA TRP A 98 -16.38 9.01 -46.97
C TRP A 98 -16.88 9.58 -48.30
N HIS A 99 -16.79 10.89 -48.53
CA HIS A 99 -17.22 11.51 -49.79
C HIS A 99 -16.36 11.08 -50.97
N ALA A 100 -15.05 10.90 -50.77
CA ALA A 100 -14.10 10.57 -51.83
C ALA A 100 -14.18 9.11 -52.29
N GLY A 101 -14.52 8.17 -51.40
CA GLY A 101 -14.44 6.75 -51.72
C GLY A 101 -15.37 5.84 -50.93
N GLN A 102 -16.34 6.38 -50.19
CA GLN A 102 -17.24 5.63 -49.31
C GLN A 102 -16.46 4.75 -48.32
N ARG A 103 -15.28 5.21 -47.90
CA ARG A 103 -14.45 4.51 -46.92
C ARG A 103 -14.86 4.99 -45.53
N TRP A 104 -15.34 4.06 -44.71
CA TRP A 104 -15.57 4.32 -43.29
C TRP A 104 -14.29 4.01 -42.49
N PRO A 105 -13.95 4.78 -41.45
CA PRO A 105 -12.72 4.57 -40.69
C PRO A 105 -12.75 3.24 -39.93
N ALA A 106 -11.63 2.53 -39.94
CA ALA A 106 -11.36 1.46 -38.98
C ALA A 106 -10.75 2.05 -37.69
N LEU A 107 -10.71 1.27 -36.61
CA LEU A 107 -10.13 1.71 -35.33
C LEU A 107 -8.71 2.28 -35.48
N ARG A 108 -7.86 1.62 -36.27
CA ARG A 108 -6.50 2.10 -36.57
C ARG A 108 -6.48 3.49 -37.21
N ASP A 109 -7.44 3.79 -38.07
CA ASP A 109 -7.48 5.07 -38.80
C ASP A 109 -7.79 6.20 -37.81
N ILE A 110 -8.61 5.94 -36.81
CA ILE A 110 -9.01 6.89 -35.76
C ILE A 110 -7.79 7.27 -34.91
N TYR A 111 -7.10 6.28 -34.34
CA TYR A 111 -5.94 6.52 -33.47
C TYR A 111 -4.72 7.03 -34.22
N ARG A 112 -4.51 6.60 -35.47
CA ARG A 112 -3.41 7.10 -36.31
C ARG A 112 -3.61 8.56 -36.70
N ASN A 113 -4.84 8.93 -37.07
CA ASN A 113 -5.15 10.30 -37.53
C ASN A 113 -5.38 11.29 -36.38
N PHE A 114 -5.53 10.81 -35.14
CA PHE A 114 -5.56 11.66 -33.95
C PHE A 114 -4.16 11.83 -33.35
N SER A 115 -3.34 12.67 -33.98
CA SER A 115 -1.96 12.93 -33.53
C SER A 115 -1.85 14.22 -32.72
N ILE A 116 -1.69 14.09 -31.41
CA ILE A 116 -1.31 15.19 -30.51
C ILE A 116 -0.25 14.72 -29.52
N SER A 117 0.80 15.52 -29.34
CA SER A 117 1.85 15.24 -28.36
C SER A 117 1.34 15.52 -26.94
N LEU A 118 1.60 14.60 -26.01
CA LEU A 118 1.33 14.82 -24.59
C LEU A 118 2.30 15.87 -24.03
N PRO A 119 1.87 16.69 -23.04
CA PRO A 119 2.78 17.56 -22.31
C PRO A 119 3.85 16.74 -21.57
N SER A 120 5.09 17.22 -21.53
CA SER A 120 6.20 16.48 -20.88
C SER A 120 6.05 16.36 -19.36
N ARG A 121 5.41 17.34 -18.71
CA ARG A 121 5.15 17.36 -17.27
C ARG A 121 3.78 18.00 -17.01
N PRO A 122 2.69 17.24 -17.20
CA PRO A 122 1.35 17.78 -17.04
C PRO A 122 1.09 18.12 -15.57
N THR A 123 0.57 19.31 -15.32
CA THR A 123 -0.02 19.68 -14.03
C THR A 123 -1.20 18.76 -13.69
N PHE A 124 -1.59 18.70 -12.41
CA PHE A 124 -2.76 17.92 -11.98
C PHE A 124 -4.03 18.21 -12.81
N ARG A 125 -4.27 19.49 -13.12
CA ARG A 125 -5.38 19.92 -13.96
C ARG A 125 -5.23 19.42 -15.40
N GLU A 126 -4.04 19.50 -15.98
CA GLU A 126 -3.76 18.99 -17.32
C GLU A 126 -3.93 17.46 -17.39
N GLN A 127 -3.49 16.71 -16.38
CA GLN A 127 -3.69 15.27 -16.29
C GLN A 127 -5.19 14.92 -16.38
N ARG A 128 -6.04 15.63 -15.64
CA ARG A 128 -7.50 15.45 -15.72
C ARG A 128 -8.06 15.74 -17.12
N THR A 129 -7.57 16.79 -17.79
CA THR A 129 -8.00 17.08 -19.17
C THR A 129 -7.49 16.03 -20.18
N ILE A 130 -6.27 15.50 -20.00
CA ILE A 130 -5.72 14.42 -20.82
C ILE A 130 -6.59 13.17 -20.67
N THR A 131 -6.92 12.78 -19.44
CA THR A 131 -7.84 11.66 -19.19
C THR A 131 -9.18 11.87 -19.86
N GLY A 132 -9.77 13.07 -19.74
CA GLY A 132 -11.03 13.40 -20.43
C GLY A 132 -10.95 13.25 -21.95
N VAL A 133 -9.85 13.70 -22.58
CA VAL A 133 -9.63 13.54 -24.03
C VAL A 133 -9.44 12.07 -24.42
N LYS A 134 -8.70 11.27 -23.64
CA LYS A 134 -8.55 9.82 -23.87
C LYS A 134 -9.91 9.13 -23.86
N LEU A 135 -10.76 9.45 -22.87
CA LEU A 135 -12.11 8.90 -22.76
C LEU A 135 -13.01 9.36 -23.92
N ALA A 136 -12.94 10.63 -24.34
CA ALA A 136 -13.67 11.12 -25.51
C ALA A 136 -13.28 10.36 -26.79
N LEU A 137 -11.97 10.21 -27.04
CA LEU A 137 -11.45 9.52 -28.21
C LEU A 137 -11.87 8.05 -28.22
N ARG A 138 -11.84 7.38 -27.06
CA ARG A 138 -12.37 6.03 -26.88
C ARG A 138 -13.84 5.96 -27.28
N ASP A 139 -14.70 6.82 -26.71
CA ASP A 139 -16.14 6.80 -26.97
C ASP A 139 -16.44 7.04 -28.45
N ILE A 140 -15.76 8.02 -29.05
CA ILE A 140 -15.82 8.29 -30.50
C ILE A 140 -15.43 7.05 -31.30
N ALA A 141 -14.33 6.39 -30.93
CA ALA A 141 -13.84 5.22 -31.63
C ALA A 141 -14.83 4.05 -31.57
N VAL A 142 -15.40 3.80 -30.39
CA VAL A 142 -16.42 2.77 -30.17
C VAL A 142 -17.67 3.04 -31.01
N ASP A 143 -18.18 4.27 -30.98
CA ASP A 143 -19.38 4.67 -31.72
C ASP A 143 -19.16 4.58 -33.25
N LEU A 144 -18.00 4.99 -33.75
CA LEU A 144 -17.64 4.84 -35.16
C LEU A 144 -17.53 3.37 -35.58
N CYS A 145 -16.95 2.51 -34.73
CA CYS A 145 -16.88 1.07 -34.99
C CYS A 145 -18.27 0.42 -34.98
N LEU A 146 -19.16 0.84 -34.08
CA LEU A 146 -20.56 0.39 -34.02
C LEU A 146 -21.33 0.79 -35.28
N LEU A 147 -21.22 2.05 -35.72
CA LEU A 147 -21.84 2.51 -36.96
C LEU A 147 -21.30 1.75 -38.17
N GLY A 148 -19.99 1.54 -38.24
CA GLY A 148 -19.35 0.80 -39.31
C GLY A 148 -19.84 -0.65 -39.38
N THR A 149 -19.81 -1.36 -38.26
CA THR A 149 -20.18 -2.78 -38.19
C THR A 149 -21.69 -3.00 -38.31
N GLY A 150 -22.50 -2.24 -37.57
CA GLY A 150 -23.95 -2.44 -37.47
C GLY A 150 -24.76 -1.84 -38.62
N VAL A 151 -24.37 -0.65 -39.13
CA VAL A 151 -25.16 0.06 -40.17
C VAL A 151 -24.56 -0.18 -41.57
N LEU A 152 -23.23 -0.20 -41.68
CA LEU A 152 -22.54 -0.25 -42.97
C LEU A 152 -21.99 -1.64 -43.33
N GLY A 153 -22.22 -2.65 -42.48
CA GLY A 153 -21.77 -4.03 -42.70
C GLY A 153 -20.24 -4.17 -42.82
N ARG A 154 -19.48 -3.25 -42.22
CA ARG A 154 -18.01 -3.26 -42.28
C ARG A 154 -17.40 -4.34 -41.40
N PRO A 155 -16.16 -4.78 -41.70
CA PRO A 155 -15.47 -5.75 -40.87
C PRO A 155 -15.34 -5.28 -39.42
N LYS A 156 -15.46 -6.24 -38.50
CA LYS A 156 -15.21 -6.04 -37.08
C LYS A 156 -13.74 -5.70 -36.81
N ILE A 157 -13.46 -5.10 -35.65
CA ILE A 157 -12.11 -4.79 -35.16
C ILE A 157 -11.26 -6.05 -35.18
N ASP A 158 -10.13 -6.01 -35.89
CA ASP A 158 -9.22 -7.15 -36.06
C ASP A 158 -7.91 -6.98 -35.28
N ARG A 159 -6.98 -7.93 -35.48
CA ARG A 159 -5.66 -7.92 -34.81
C ARG A 159 -4.81 -6.71 -35.19
N HIS A 160 -4.87 -6.28 -36.44
CA HIS A 160 -4.08 -5.15 -36.93
C HIS A 160 -4.63 -3.85 -36.35
N ASP A 161 -5.95 -3.73 -36.24
CA ASP A 161 -6.62 -2.61 -35.61
C ASP A 161 -6.19 -2.39 -34.15
N VAL A 162 -6.19 -3.45 -33.34
CA VAL A 162 -5.78 -3.37 -31.94
C VAL A 162 -4.31 -2.96 -31.82
N ARG A 163 -3.40 -3.57 -32.60
CA ARG A 163 -1.97 -3.25 -32.57
C ARG A 163 -1.66 -1.80 -32.91
N GLU A 164 -2.30 -1.28 -33.96
CA GLU A 164 -2.08 0.10 -34.38
C GLU A 164 -2.65 1.07 -33.35
N ALA A 165 -3.85 0.81 -32.83
CA ALA A 165 -4.46 1.66 -31.82
C ALA A 165 -3.66 1.69 -30.51
N SER A 166 -3.19 0.53 -30.04
CA SER A 166 -2.41 0.40 -28.81
C SER A 166 -1.04 1.07 -28.86
N SER A 167 -0.54 1.43 -30.05
CA SER A 167 0.71 2.19 -30.20
C SER A 167 0.56 3.68 -29.87
N SER A 168 -0.68 4.17 -29.75
CA SER A 168 -0.95 5.57 -29.41
C SER A 168 -0.79 5.82 -27.92
N SER A 169 -0.11 6.92 -27.54
CA SER A 169 0.00 7.37 -26.14
C SER A 169 -1.36 7.77 -25.51
N LEU A 170 -2.40 7.89 -26.34
CA LEU A 170 -3.77 8.18 -25.93
C LEU A 170 -4.65 6.93 -25.80
N TRP A 171 -4.14 5.76 -26.19
CA TRP A 171 -4.79 4.50 -25.89
C TRP A 171 -4.83 4.28 -24.37
N SER A 172 -5.99 3.82 -23.88
CA SER A 172 -6.17 3.38 -22.50
C SER A 172 -6.82 2.00 -22.56
N MET A 173 -6.04 0.97 -22.26
CA MET A 173 -6.48 -0.42 -22.33
C MET A 173 -7.59 -0.71 -21.32
N GLU A 174 -7.41 -0.24 -20.10
CA GLU A 174 -8.37 -0.37 -19.00
C GLU A 174 -9.71 0.29 -19.37
N SER A 175 -9.67 1.57 -19.78
CA SER A 175 -10.89 2.29 -20.17
C SER A 175 -11.58 1.68 -21.39
N TRP A 176 -10.80 1.05 -22.29
CA TRP A 176 -11.34 0.30 -23.43
C TRP A 176 -12.06 -0.95 -22.96
N LEU A 177 -11.44 -1.78 -22.12
CA LEU A 177 -12.07 -2.97 -21.51
C LEU A 177 -13.36 -2.62 -20.79
N ASP A 178 -13.37 -1.57 -19.95
CA ASP A 178 -14.55 -1.10 -19.21
C ASP A 178 -15.77 -0.95 -20.11
N THR A 179 -15.56 -0.40 -21.30
CA THR A 179 -16.65 -0.11 -22.24
C THR A 179 -17.35 -1.40 -22.67
N PHE A 180 -16.60 -2.47 -22.88
CA PHE A 180 -17.14 -3.75 -23.35
C PHE A 180 -17.63 -4.64 -22.21
N CYS A 181 -17.11 -4.46 -20.99
CA CYS A 181 -17.61 -5.15 -19.80
C CYS A 181 -18.97 -4.60 -19.36
N VAL A 182 -19.19 -3.28 -19.43
CA VAL A 182 -20.50 -2.67 -19.11
C VAL A 182 -21.52 -2.93 -20.21
N ARG A 183 -21.07 -2.97 -21.47
CA ARG A 183 -21.94 -3.16 -22.64
C ARG A 183 -21.30 -4.20 -23.58
N PRO A 184 -21.80 -5.44 -23.63
CA PRO A 184 -21.33 -6.43 -24.59
C PRO A 184 -21.69 -6.00 -26.01
N LEU A 185 -20.74 -5.39 -26.71
CA LEU A 185 -20.91 -4.87 -28.07
C LEU A 185 -20.19 -5.79 -29.08
N PRO A 186 -20.85 -6.24 -30.16
CA PRO A 186 -20.28 -7.23 -31.07
C PRO A 186 -19.31 -6.61 -32.10
N VAL A 187 -18.47 -5.65 -31.71
CA VAL A 187 -17.59 -4.89 -32.61
C VAL A 187 -16.24 -5.56 -32.87
N HIS A 188 -15.80 -6.51 -32.04
CA HIS A 188 -14.55 -7.25 -32.24
C HIS A 188 -14.76 -8.55 -33.04
N SER A 189 -13.81 -8.81 -33.94
CA SER A 189 -13.63 -10.15 -34.49
C SER A 189 -12.97 -11.06 -33.45
N LYS A 190 -13.06 -12.38 -33.61
CA LYS A 190 -12.37 -13.33 -32.72
C LYS A 190 -10.86 -13.04 -32.63
N LYS A 191 -10.22 -12.71 -33.75
CA LYS A 191 -8.79 -12.35 -33.81
C LYS A 191 -8.47 -11.00 -33.14
N GLY A 192 -9.39 -10.03 -33.22
CA GLY A 192 -9.24 -8.75 -32.54
C GLY A 192 -9.40 -8.88 -31.03
N ALA A 193 -10.40 -9.63 -30.58
CA ALA A 193 -10.59 -9.94 -29.17
C ALA A 193 -9.38 -10.69 -28.57
N GLU A 194 -8.88 -11.71 -29.27
CA GLU A 194 -7.65 -12.42 -28.87
C GLU A 194 -6.44 -11.48 -28.78
N ALA A 195 -6.29 -10.55 -29.73
CA ALA A 195 -5.20 -9.57 -29.71
C ALA A 195 -5.28 -8.63 -28.50
N LEU A 196 -6.49 -8.17 -28.13
CA LEU A 196 -6.69 -7.35 -26.93
C LEU A 196 -6.40 -8.15 -25.66
N LEU A 197 -6.91 -9.38 -25.56
CA LEU A 197 -6.63 -10.25 -24.41
C LEU A 197 -5.11 -10.46 -24.22
N ASN A 198 -4.37 -10.72 -25.31
CA ASN A 198 -2.91 -10.87 -25.22
C ASN A 198 -2.22 -9.57 -24.77
N LEU A 199 -2.71 -8.41 -25.20
CA LEU A 199 -2.16 -7.13 -24.78
C LEU A 199 -2.34 -6.92 -23.26
N VAL A 200 -3.50 -7.29 -22.72
CA VAL A 200 -3.77 -7.21 -21.28
C VAL A 200 -2.91 -8.19 -20.50
N THR A 201 -2.76 -9.42 -21.00
CA THR A 201 -1.88 -10.41 -20.39
C THR A 201 -0.43 -9.91 -20.31
N MET A 202 0.10 -9.33 -21.38
CA MET A 202 1.44 -8.75 -21.38
C MET A 202 1.57 -7.61 -20.36
N ASP A 203 0.61 -6.70 -20.28
CA ASP A 203 0.64 -5.59 -19.32
C ASP A 203 0.60 -6.08 -17.86
N LEU A 204 -0.19 -7.13 -17.59
CA LEU A 204 -0.24 -7.78 -16.28
C LEU A 204 1.06 -8.53 -15.94
N GLU A 205 1.80 -9.02 -16.92
CA GLU A 205 3.09 -9.72 -16.76
C GLU A 205 4.27 -8.75 -16.65
N ASP A 206 4.16 -7.53 -17.20
CA ASP A 206 5.25 -6.57 -17.24
C ASP A 206 5.18 -5.50 -16.13
N ARG A 207 3.99 -5.25 -15.57
CA ARG A 207 3.76 -4.16 -14.60
C ARG A 207 3.21 -4.67 -13.27
N VAL A 208 3.73 -4.09 -12.18
CA VAL A 208 3.20 -4.22 -10.82
C VAL A 208 2.00 -3.28 -10.67
N PHE A 209 0.91 -3.79 -10.10
CA PHE A 209 -0.33 -3.05 -9.86
C PHE A 209 -0.73 -3.16 -8.40
N ASN A 210 -1.49 -2.20 -7.90
CA ASN A 210 -2.25 -2.44 -6.67
C ASN A 210 -3.15 -3.67 -6.84
N PHE A 211 -3.28 -4.49 -5.78
CA PHE A 211 -4.04 -5.75 -5.86
C PHE A 211 -5.50 -5.56 -6.28
N ASN A 212 -6.15 -4.49 -5.83
CA ASN A 212 -7.51 -4.13 -6.25
C ASN A 212 -7.59 -3.77 -7.74
N GLU A 213 -6.63 -3.02 -8.26
CA GLU A 213 -6.56 -2.68 -9.69
C GLU A 213 -6.32 -3.94 -10.53
N ARG A 214 -5.44 -4.83 -10.06
CA ARG A 214 -5.14 -6.10 -10.72
C ARG A 214 -6.36 -7.03 -10.73
N GLU A 215 -7.05 -7.15 -9.61
CA GLU A 215 -8.32 -7.87 -9.48
C GLU A 215 -9.34 -7.31 -10.48
N GLU A 216 -9.53 -5.99 -10.50
CA GLU A 216 -10.50 -5.36 -11.37
C GLU A 216 -10.19 -5.60 -12.86
N ILE A 217 -8.92 -5.47 -13.27
CA ILE A 217 -8.48 -5.73 -14.65
C ILE A 217 -8.67 -7.21 -15.01
N THR A 218 -8.31 -8.15 -14.13
CA THR A 218 -8.44 -9.59 -14.39
C THR A 218 -9.92 -10.01 -14.45
N THR A 219 -10.78 -9.50 -13.57
CA THR A 219 -12.24 -9.70 -13.61
C THR A 219 -12.85 -9.18 -14.91
N LYS A 220 -12.48 -7.96 -15.34
CA LYS A 220 -12.92 -7.38 -16.62
C LYS A 220 -12.44 -8.21 -17.82
N THR A 221 -11.19 -8.68 -17.77
CA THR A 221 -10.59 -9.52 -18.81
C THR A 221 -11.30 -10.87 -18.91
N ALA A 222 -11.65 -11.48 -17.78
CA ALA A 222 -12.45 -12.71 -17.75
C ALA A 222 -13.80 -12.52 -18.43
N ARG A 223 -14.52 -11.44 -18.06
CA ARG A 223 -15.81 -11.11 -18.68
C ARG A 223 -15.68 -10.92 -20.19
N PHE A 224 -14.69 -10.13 -20.62
CA PHE A 224 -14.44 -9.87 -22.03
C PHE A 224 -14.10 -11.15 -22.80
N ALA A 225 -13.30 -12.05 -22.22
CA ALA A 225 -12.96 -13.35 -22.79
C ALA A 225 -14.22 -14.23 -22.96
N LEU A 226 -15.09 -14.29 -21.96
CA LEU A 226 -16.34 -15.04 -22.02
C LEU A 226 -17.26 -14.52 -23.12
N ASP A 227 -17.47 -13.20 -23.19
CA ASP A 227 -18.32 -12.56 -24.20
C ASP A 227 -17.83 -12.81 -25.64
N HIS A 228 -16.52 -13.09 -25.81
CA HIS A 228 -15.89 -13.40 -27.10
C HIS A 228 -15.59 -14.89 -27.31
N SER A 229 -16.20 -15.79 -26.52
CA SER A 229 -16.08 -17.24 -26.65
C SER A 229 -14.67 -17.81 -26.40
N PHE A 230 -14.00 -17.31 -25.36
CA PHE A 230 -12.73 -17.83 -24.81
C PHE A 230 -12.92 -18.31 -23.35
N PRO A 231 -13.65 -19.43 -23.12
CA PRO A 231 -14.01 -19.87 -21.76
C PRO A 231 -12.80 -20.26 -20.89
N GLU A 232 -11.76 -20.87 -21.48
CA GLU A 232 -10.55 -21.25 -20.74
C GLU A 232 -9.81 -20.01 -20.22
N ARG A 233 -9.60 -19.00 -21.08
CA ARG A 233 -9.02 -17.71 -20.66
C ARG A 233 -9.90 -16.98 -19.64
N SER A 234 -11.23 -17.10 -19.76
CA SER A 234 -12.13 -16.55 -18.76
C SER A 234 -11.94 -17.20 -17.40
N ARG A 235 -11.76 -18.53 -17.35
CA ARG A 235 -11.50 -19.26 -16.11
C ARG A 235 -10.16 -18.86 -15.49
N GLU A 236 -9.09 -18.87 -16.28
CA GLU A 236 -7.75 -18.46 -15.85
C GLU A 236 -7.74 -17.05 -15.24
N ASN A 237 -8.45 -16.09 -15.85
CA ASN A 237 -8.51 -14.73 -15.31
C ASN A 237 -9.39 -14.61 -14.06
N LEU A 238 -10.42 -15.46 -13.89
CA LEU A 238 -11.20 -15.51 -12.65
C LEU A 238 -10.39 -16.12 -11.50
N GLU A 239 -9.57 -17.13 -11.78
CA GLU A 239 -8.64 -17.69 -10.79
C GLU A 239 -7.67 -16.62 -10.32
N LYS A 240 -7.04 -15.88 -11.24
CA LYS A 240 -6.17 -14.73 -10.88
C LYS A 240 -6.88 -13.65 -10.07
N ALA A 241 -8.13 -13.32 -10.43
CA ALA A 241 -8.92 -12.36 -9.67
C ALA A 241 -9.22 -12.85 -8.25
N ALA A 242 -9.58 -14.14 -8.11
CA ALA A 242 -9.80 -14.77 -6.81
C ALA A 242 -8.51 -14.79 -5.97
N ASP A 243 -7.37 -15.08 -6.58
CA ASP A 243 -6.07 -15.01 -5.91
C ASP A 243 -5.80 -13.60 -5.39
N CYS A 244 -6.03 -12.55 -6.19
CA CYS A 244 -5.90 -11.16 -5.73
C CYS A 244 -6.85 -10.79 -4.57
N LEU A 245 -8.04 -11.41 -4.49
CA LEU A 245 -9.01 -11.19 -3.40
C LEU A 245 -8.63 -11.92 -2.10
N LEU A 246 -8.03 -13.10 -2.21
CA LEU A 246 -7.61 -13.94 -1.08
C LEU A 246 -6.22 -13.60 -0.56
N ALA A 247 -5.40 -12.98 -1.41
CA ALA A 247 -4.04 -12.53 -1.12
C ALA A 247 -3.98 -11.40 -0.07
N TYR A 248 -2.78 -10.82 0.04
CA TYR A 248 -2.32 -9.66 0.84
C TYR A 248 -3.26 -8.42 0.89
N GLY A 249 -4.37 -8.43 0.14
CA GLY A 249 -5.39 -7.38 0.12
C GLY A 249 -4.84 -6.03 -0.34
N HIS A 250 -5.59 -4.96 -0.03
CA HIS A 250 -5.21 -3.58 -0.37
C HIS A 250 -4.69 -2.79 0.83
N HIS A 251 -5.20 -3.08 2.03
CA HIS A 251 -4.95 -2.31 3.24
C HIS A 251 -4.41 -3.21 4.35
N LYS A 252 -3.21 -2.88 4.85
CA LYS A 252 -2.64 -3.35 6.12
C LYS A 252 -2.41 -4.85 6.20
N ASP A 253 -1.31 -5.26 5.62
CA ASP A 253 -0.79 -6.57 5.93
C ASP A 253 0.55 -6.44 6.66
N VAL A 254 0.46 -6.68 7.97
CA VAL A 254 1.56 -6.70 8.92
C VAL A 254 2.25 -8.07 8.99
N PHE A 255 1.79 -9.07 8.24
CA PHE A 255 2.33 -10.43 8.21
C PHE A 255 3.79 -10.44 7.74
N VAL A 256 4.17 -9.55 6.82
CA VAL A 256 5.58 -9.39 6.40
C VAL A 256 6.53 -9.13 7.58
N PHE A 257 6.08 -8.40 8.61
CA PHE A 257 6.88 -8.16 9.82
C PHE A 257 7.00 -9.41 10.68
N GLU A 258 5.97 -10.25 10.71
CA GLU A 258 6.00 -11.56 11.36
C GLU A 258 6.98 -12.50 10.64
N VAL A 259 7.00 -12.49 9.30
CA VAL A 259 7.94 -13.26 8.47
C VAL A 259 9.39 -12.81 8.74
N MET A 260 9.67 -11.51 8.63
CA MET A 260 11.01 -10.96 8.86
C MET A 260 11.51 -11.25 10.28
N SER A 261 10.66 -11.05 11.29
CA SER A 261 11.02 -11.32 12.70
C SER A 261 11.30 -12.80 12.94
N SER A 262 10.50 -13.70 12.34
CA SER A 262 10.70 -15.15 12.45
C SER A 262 12.03 -15.60 11.88
N LEU A 263 12.41 -15.08 10.71
CA LEU A 263 13.72 -15.34 10.12
C LEU A 263 14.85 -14.79 11.01
N ARG A 264 14.72 -13.58 11.56
CA ARG A 264 15.73 -13.01 12.48
C ARG A 264 15.97 -13.90 13.70
N TYR A 265 14.93 -14.48 14.30
CA TYR A 265 15.11 -15.42 15.41
C TYR A 265 15.92 -16.66 15.04
N LEU A 266 15.80 -17.17 13.82
CA LEU A 266 16.62 -18.29 13.33
C LEU A 266 18.04 -17.85 12.98
N ILE A 267 18.20 -16.66 12.42
CA ILE A 267 19.51 -16.08 12.07
C ILE A 267 20.34 -15.85 13.33
N ASP A 268 19.73 -15.40 14.43
CA ASP A 268 20.39 -15.23 15.72
C ASP A 268 20.93 -16.56 16.28
N GLN A 269 20.34 -17.69 15.89
CA GLN A 269 20.83 -19.04 16.20
C GLN A 269 21.87 -19.56 15.18
N GLY A 270 22.27 -18.74 14.21
CA GLY A 270 23.25 -19.09 13.18
C GLY A 270 22.67 -19.83 11.97
N ASP A 271 21.36 -19.76 11.72
CA ASP A 271 20.76 -20.41 10.55
C ASP A 271 21.11 -19.67 9.24
N HIS A 272 21.93 -20.33 8.41
CA HIS A 272 22.39 -19.79 7.14
C HIS A 272 21.29 -19.73 6.06
N GLU A 273 20.32 -20.66 6.08
CA GLU A 273 19.24 -20.66 5.08
C GLU A 273 18.26 -19.55 5.41
N ALA A 274 17.92 -19.34 6.68
CA ALA A 274 17.10 -18.20 7.11
C ALA A 274 17.75 -16.87 6.72
N ARG A 275 19.08 -16.74 6.87
CA ARG A 275 19.82 -15.56 6.41
C ARG A 275 19.67 -15.36 4.90
N LYS A 276 19.93 -16.39 4.09
CA LYS A 276 19.77 -16.32 2.63
C LYS A 276 18.34 -15.98 2.22
N THR A 277 17.36 -16.60 2.87
CA THR A 277 15.94 -16.36 2.61
C THR A 277 15.54 -14.93 2.96
N PHE A 278 16.05 -14.37 4.06
CA PHE A 278 15.83 -12.95 4.41
C PHE A 278 16.29 -12.01 3.29
N LEU A 279 17.48 -12.22 2.71
CA LEU A 279 17.94 -11.42 1.56
C LEU A 279 17.02 -11.58 0.35
N SER A 280 16.53 -12.80 0.10
CA SER A 280 15.66 -13.05 -1.06
C SER A 280 14.30 -12.35 -0.96
N LEU A 281 13.83 -12.01 0.25
CA LEU A 281 12.60 -11.25 0.46
C LEU A 281 12.64 -9.84 -0.12
N ALA A 282 13.82 -9.34 -0.51
CA ALA A 282 13.94 -8.07 -1.22
C ALA A 282 13.13 -8.04 -2.53
N LYS A 283 12.96 -9.19 -3.19
CA LYS A 283 12.12 -9.33 -4.38
C LYS A 283 10.66 -8.93 -4.09
N GLU A 284 10.13 -9.41 -2.97
CA GLU A 284 8.76 -9.14 -2.58
C GLU A 284 8.60 -7.76 -1.91
N ILE A 285 9.52 -7.39 -1.02
CA ILE A 285 9.36 -6.23 -0.13
C ILE A 285 9.73 -4.89 -0.79
N GLU A 286 10.72 -4.83 -1.70
CA GLU A 286 11.08 -3.55 -2.34
C GLU A 286 9.89 -2.86 -3.04
N PRO A 287 9.11 -3.56 -3.88
CA PRO A 287 7.95 -2.96 -4.54
C PRO A 287 6.67 -2.98 -3.68
N ILE A 288 6.73 -3.22 -2.37
CA ILE A 288 5.52 -3.41 -1.54
C ILE A 288 4.57 -2.21 -1.57
N THR A 289 5.10 -0.99 -1.72
CA THR A 289 4.30 0.24 -1.84
C THR A 289 3.73 0.47 -3.24
N ASP A 290 4.13 -0.35 -4.22
CA ASP A 290 3.62 -0.27 -5.60
C ASP A 290 2.40 -1.18 -5.80
N TYR A 291 2.24 -2.19 -4.95
CA TYR A 291 1.08 -3.10 -4.97
C TYR A 291 0.17 -3.01 -3.74
N THR A 292 0.51 -2.16 -2.77
CA THR A 292 -0.33 -1.79 -1.61
C THR A 292 -0.48 -0.27 -1.52
N ASP A 293 -1.43 0.22 -0.74
CA ASP A 293 -1.60 1.67 -0.53
C ASP A 293 -0.53 2.34 0.35
N GLY A 294 0.42 1.56 0.87
CA GLY A 294 1.53 2.04 1.69
C GLY A 294 1.17 2.34 3.15
N ASP A 295 -0.11 2.23 3.55
CA ASP A 295 -0.52 2.38 4.94
C ASP A 295 -0.02 1.19 5.76
N GLU A 296 0.75 1.47 6.81
CA GLU A 296 1.47 0.50 7.68
C GLU A 296 2.54 -0.36 6.98
N THR A 297 2.44 -0.63 5.67
CA THR A 297 3.39 -1.46 4.90
C THR A 297 4.66 -0.72 4.46
N SER A 298 4.63 0.63 4.40
CA SER A 298 5.81 1.45 4.07
C SER A 298 7.00 1.24 5.01
N HIS A 299 6.74 0.80 6.25
CA HIS A 299 7.78 0.45 7.21
C HIS A 299 8.50 -0.87 6.89
N ALA A 300 7.90 -1.77 6.09
CA ALA A 300 8.51 -3.05 5.74
C ALA A 300 9.83 -2.87 4.97
N ARG A 301 9.88 -1.92 4.02
CA ARG A 301 11.12 -1.54 3.33
C ARG A 301 12.18 -1.03 4.31
N THR A 302 11.76 -0.22 5.27
CA THR A 302 12.67 0.30 6.30
C THR A 302 13.26 -0.83 7.14
N GLU A 303 12.43 -1.77 7.61
CA GLU A 303 12.91 -2.93 8.38
C GLU A 303 13.81 -3.86 7.55
N LEU A 304 13.48 -4.08 6.27
CA LEU A 304 14.34 -4.82 5.35
C LEU A 304 15.70 -4.13 5.23
N HIS A 305 15.74 -2.84 4.88
CA HIS A 305 16.98 -2.07 4.74
C HIS A 305 17.85 -2.10 6.00
N GLN A 306 17.23 -1.98 7.17
CA GLN A 306 17.92 -2.12 8.46
C GLN A 306 18.51 -3.53 8.61
N GLY A 307 17.73 -4.57 8.33
CA GLY A 307 18.19 -5.95 8.31
C GLY A 307 19.33 -6.19 7.30
N ILE A 308 19.28 -5.57 6.12
CA ILE A 308 20.36 -5.62 5.13
C ILE A 308 21.63 -4.95 5.65
N ALA A 309 21.54 -3.78 6.27
CA ALA A 309 22.69 -3.11 6.86
C ALA A 309 23.33 -3.94 7.99
N GLU A 310 22.51 -4.60 8.80
CA GLU A 310 22.97 -5.47 9.90
C GLU A 310 23.58 -6.78 9.41
N LEU A 311 22.93 -7.45 8.47
CA LEU A 311 23.22 -8.83 8.08
C LEU A 311 24.09 -8.93 6.82
N PHE A 312 24.03 -7.95 5.93
CA PHE A 312 24.69 -7.93 4.61
C PHE A 312 25.35 -6.57 4.32
N PRO A 313 26.28 -6.10 5.17
CA PRO A 313 26.93 -4.79 5.02
C PRO A 313 27.61 -4.61 3.66
N GLU A 314 28.02 -5.69 2.99
CA GLU A 314 28.58 -5.69 1.64
C GLU A 314 27.59 -5.24 0.55
N LYS A 315 26.27 -5.33 0.80
CA LYS A 315 25.21 -4.93 -0.14
C LYS A 315 24.82 -3.45 -0.02
N VAL A 316 25.13 -2.81 1.11
CA VAL A 316 24.75 -1.43 1.42
C VAL A 316 25.19 -0.42 0.35
N PRO A 317 26.44 -0.46 -0.20
CA PRO A 317 26.84 0.51 -1.22
C PRO A 317 26.00 0.45 -2.49
N ALA A 318 25.62 -0.76 -2.94
CA ALA A 318 24.80 -0.94 -4.14
C ALA A 318 23.36 -0.47 -3.90
N LEU A 319 22.76 -0.87 -2.77
CA LEU A 319 21.43 -0.43 -2.35
C LEU A 319 21.38 1.10 -2.19
N LEU A 320 22.36 1.71 -1.53
CA LEU A 320 22.41 3.16 -1.36
C LEU A 320 22.50 3.90 -2.70
N ALA A 321 23.30 3.40 -3.65
CA ALA A 321 23.41 3.99 -4.99
C ALA A 321 22.08 3.95 -5.75
N GLU A 322 21.32 2.87 -5.58
CA GLU A 322 19.97 2.71 -6.13
C GLU A 322 18.97 3.69 -5.51
N LEU A 323 18.90 3.77 -4.18
CA LEU A 323 18.02 4.70 -3.47
C LEU A 323 18.31 6.17 -3.86
N VAL A 324 19.58 6.54 -4.00
CA VAL A 324 19.98 7.89 -4.45
C VAL A 324 19.59 8.14 -5.91
N ARG A 325 19.75 7.14 -6.80
CA ARG A 325 19.33 7.21 -8.21
C ARG A 325 17.82 7.42 -8.32
N GLU A 326 17.05 6.78 -7.45
CA GLU A 326 15.59 6.83 -7.41
C GLU A 326 15.04 8.00 -6.60
N GLN A 327 15.92 8.77 -5.95
CA GLN A 327 15.58 9.91 -5.09
C GLN A 327 14.77 9.52 -3.86
N GLU A 328 14.97 8.29 -3.37
CA GLU A 328 14.39 7.73 -2.15
C GLU A 328 15.17 8.20 -0.91
N TRP A 329 15.20 9.51 -0.69
CA TRP A 329 16.03 10.15 0.34
C TRP A 329 15.74 9.64 1.76
N TYR A 330 14.46 9.40 2.06
CA TYR A 330 14.04 8.88 3.36
C TYR A 330 14.63 7.49 3.63
N GLN A 331 14.56 6.59 2.65
CA GLN A 331 15.10 5.24 2.78
C GLN A 331 16.63 5.26 2.85
N ALA A 332 17.28 6.12 2.06
CA ALA A 332 18.74 6.28 2.06
C ALA A 332 19.25 6.71 3.45
N GLU A 333 18.61 7.71 4.08
CA GLU A 333 18.98 8.18 5.42
C GLU A 333 18.78 7.07 6.47
N ARG A 334 17.66 6.34 6.42
CA ARG A 334 17.39 5.22 7.36
C ARG A 334 18.40 4.09 7.22
N LEU A 335 18.78 3.74 5.99
CA LEU A 335 19.80 2.74 5.69
C LEU A 335 21.17 3.16 6.23
N ILE A 336 21.57 4.41 5.98
CA ILE A 336 22.84 4.97 6.46
C ILE A 336 22.89 4.92 7.99
N ASN A 337 21.84 5.40 8.66
CA ASN A 337 21.76 5.38 10.12
C ASN A 337 21.94 3.97 10.68
N ALA A 338 21.25 2.97 10.11
CA ALA A 338 21.39 1.57 10.52
C ALA A 338 22.77 0.98 10.23
N TRP A 339 23.41 1.39 9.14
CA TRP A 339 24.75 0.92 8.77
C TRP A 339 25.86 1.52 9.64
N THR A 340 25.64 2.69 10.24
CA THR A 340 26.64 3.44 11.03
C THR A 340 27.36 2.58 12.06
N GLU A 341 26.63 1.72 12.77
CA GLU A 341 27.21 0.82 13.78
C GLU A 341 28.19 -0.21 13.23
N LYS A 342 28.08 -0.54 11.94
CA LYS A 342 28.90 -1.55 11.24
C LYS A 342 30.04 -0.94 10.43
N ILE A 343 30.08 0.38 10.28
CA ILE A 343 31.18 1.05 9.59
C ILE A 343 32.49 0.71 10.32
N PRO A 344 33.52 0.19 9.64
CA PRO A 344 34.78 -0.15 10.27
C PRO A 344 35.47 1.14 10.75
N ALA A 345 35.22 1.48 12.01
CA ALA A 345 35.60 2.75 12.60
C ALA A 345 37.13 2.97 12.61
N ASN A 346 37.90 1.88 12.63
CA ASN A 346 39.36 1.94 12.59
C ASN A 346 39.93 2.09 11.16
N SER A 347 39.09 2.15 10.13
CA SER A 347 39.52 2.36 8.75
C SER A 347 39.47 3.84 8.36
N GLU A 348 40.43 4.30 7.56
CA GLU A 348 40.43 5.66 7.00
C GLU A 348 39.15 5.94 6.20
N THR A 349 38.69 4.96 5.42
CA THR A 349 37.45 5.04 4.65
C THR A 349 36.22 5.21 5.55
N GLY A 350 36.13 4.46 6.65
CA GLY A 350 35.04 4.60 7.62
C GLY A 350 35.06 5.97 8.30
N GLN A 351 36.23 6.49 8.66
CA GLN A 351 36.36 7.84 9.22
C GLN A 351 35.96 8.93 8.23
N MET A 352 36.30 8.79 6.95
CA MET A 352 35.91 9.75 5.91
C MET A 352 34.41 9.71 5.65
N LEU A 353 33.80 8.52 5.66
CA LEU A 353 32.36 8.36 5.51
C LEU A 353 31.60 9.01 6.67
N LEU A 354 31.99 8.76 7.92
CA LEU A 354 31.34 9.38 9.09
C LEU A 354 31.42 10.91 9.08
N LYS A 355 32.42 11.51 8.42
CA LYS A 355 32.54 12.96 8.28
C LYS A 355 31.53 13.58 7.30
N THR A 356 30.82 12.76 6.51
CA THR A 356 29.79 13.26 5.57
C THR A 356 28.39 13.26 6.17
N PHE A 357 28.22 12.77 7.41
CA PHE A 357 26.93 12.55 8.07
C PHE A 357 26.44 13.86 8.70
N ILE A 358 25.86 14.72 7.85
CA ILE A 358 25.52 16.11 8.20
C ILE A 358 24.04 16.32 8.52
N SER A 359 23.16 15.37 8.19
CA SER A 359 21.75 15.45 8.60
C SER A 359 21.63 15.32 10.13
N PRO A 360 20.59 15.85 10.80
CA PRO A 360 20.48 15.76 12.26
C PRO A 360 20.53 14.33 12.80
N GLY A 361 19.89 13.38 12.10
CA GLY A 361 19.91 11.96 12.48
C GLY A 361 21.29 11.35 12.28
N GLU A 362 21.84 11.47 11.07
CA GLU A 362 23.16 10.95 10.72
C GLU A 362 24.27 11.54 11.60
N PHE A 363 24.19 12.83 11.90
CA PHE A 363 25.14 13.56 12.74
C PHE A 363 25.19 12.97 14.16
N ARG A 364 24.03 12.65 14.74
CA ARG A 364 23.96 11.99 16.05
C ARG A 364 24.62 10.61 16.00
N GLU A 365 24.23 9.78 15.03
CA GLU A 365 24.78 8.42 14.90
C GLU A 365 26.31 8.46 14.66
N ALA A 366 26.79 9.38 13.81
CA ALA A 366 28.22 9.57 13.56
C ALA A 366 28.96 10.11 14.79
N TRP A 367 28.33 10.97 15.58
CA TRP A 367 28.88 11.50 16.82
C TRP A 367 29.07 10.40 17.88
N GLU A 368 28.07 9.53 18.04
CA GLU A 368 28.10 8.37 18.94
C GLU A 368 29.07 7.29 18.43
N ALA A 369 29.15 7.08 17.12
CA ALA A 369 30.18 6.24 16.50
C ALA A 369 31.58 6.81 16.77
N ALA A 370 31.78 8.13 16.68
CA ALA A 370 33.04 8.79 16.97
C ALA A 370 33.47 8.65 18.44
N ASP A 371 32.53 8.60 19.39
CA ASP A 371 32.86 8.36 20.80
C ASP A 371 33.45 6.97 21.06
N ARG A 372 33.20 6.01 20.18
CA ARG A 372 33.82 4.67 20.21
C ARG A 372 35.25 4.67 19.62
N MET A 373 35.72 5.78 19.04
CA MET A 373 36.99 5.88 18.30
C MET A 373 38.03 6.73 19.03
N SER A 374 38.94 6.13 19.81
CA SER A 374 39.94 6.91 20.56
C SER A 374 40.79 7.85 19.68
N ASP A 375 41.15 7.40 18.48
CA ASP A 375 42.16 8.06 17.65
C ASP A 375 41.56 9.03 16.61
N ALA A 376 40.28 8.84 16.26
CA ALA A 376 39.60 9.60 15.20
C ALA A 376 38.47 10.52 15.71
N ARG A 377 38.09 10.38 17.00
CA ARG A 377 37.00 11.15 17.63
C ARG A 377 37.11 12.64 17.37
N THR A 378 38.26 13.24 17.68
CA THR A 378 38.49 14.68 17.55
C THR A 378 38.32 15.13 16.10
N SER A 379 38.96 14.42 15.16
CA SER A 379 38.90 14.78 13.73
C SER A 379 37.49 14.71 13.15
N ILE A 380 36.71 13.70 13.54
CA ILE A 380 35.32 13.52 13.07
C ILE A 380 34.44 14.61 13.67
N LYS A 381 34.48 14.79 14.99
CA LYS A 381 33.64 15.78 15.69
C LYS A 381 33.94 17.22 15.27
N GLU A 382 35.21 17.58 15.09
CA GLU A 382 35.60 18.90 14.56
C GLU A 382 35.09 19.13 13.13
N THR A 383 35.18 18.10 12.27
CA THR A 383 34.71 18.22 10.89
C THR A 383 33.20 18.37 10.84
N LEU A 384 32.48 17.53 11.58
CA LEU A 384 31.03 17.59 11.66
C LEU A 384 30.58 18.93 12.24
N GLY A 385 31.16 19.38 13.36
CA GLY A 385 30.77 20.66 13.96
C GLY A 385 31.06 21.87 13.07
N ARG A 386 32.14 21.83 12.27
CA ARG A 386 32.40 22.85 11.24
C ARG A 386 31.35 22.84 10.13
N LEU A 387 30.88 21.66 9.70
CA LEU A 387 29.94 21.52 8.58
C LEU A 387 28.49 21.82 9.01
N THR A 388 28.10 21.42 10.23
CA THR A 388 26.75 21.60 10.76
C THR A 388 26.59 22.91 11.55
N GLY A 389 27.70 23.53 11.97
CA GLY A 389 27.71 24.68 12.88
C GLY A 389 27.31 24.32 14.31
N ARG A 390 27.36 23.04 14.70
CA ARG A 390 26.96 22.54 16.03
C ARG A 390 28.11 21.82 16.73
N ASP A 391 28.34 22.11 17.99
CA ASP A 391 29.36 21.44 18.80
C ASP A 391 28.84 20.17 19.52
N ASP A 392 27.56 19.83 19.34
CA ASP A 392 26.93 18.61 19.83
C ASP A 392 25.69 18.21 18.99
N PRO A 393 25.25 16.94 19.03
CA PRO A 393 24.08 16.46 18.31
C PRO A 393 22.76 16.68 19.07
N SER A 394 22.66 17.70 19.94
CA SER A 394 21.43 17.92 20.74
C SER A 394 20.19 17.89 19.87
N PRO A 395 19.10 17.23 20.33
CA PRO A 395 17.89 17.10 19.55
C PRO A 395 17.35 18.49 19.21
N ASP A 396 16.93 18.70 17.96
CA ASP A 396 15.98 19.76 17.67
C ASP A 396 14.77 19.47 18.57
N ASN A 397 14.46 20.41 19.46
CA ASN A 397 13.28 20.32 20.32
C ASN A 397 12.03 20.40 19.43
N ASP A 398 11.68 19.28 18.78
CA ASP A 398 10.34 19.10 18.26
C ASP A 398 9.45 18.95 19.48
N VAL A 399 8.65 19.99 19.73
CA VAL A 399 7.80 20.18 20.89
C VAL A 399 6.61 19.22 20.79
N GLY A 400 6.89 17.93 20.96
CA GLY A 400 5.91 16.86 21.14
C GLY A 400 5.55 16.72 22.61
N SER A 401 4.79 17.69 23.12
CA SER A 401 3.91 17.59 24.29
C SER A 401 4.27 16.56 25.38
N THR A 402 5.31 16.81 26.18
CA THR A 402 5.37 16.23 27.54
C THR A 402 4.35 16.96 28.39
N ALA A 403 3.12 16.43 28.41
CA ALA A 403 2.20 16.69 29.51
C ALA A 403 2.96 16.37 30.80
N SER A 404 3.02 17.32 31.73
CA SER A 404 3.65 17.07 33.03
C SER A 404 2.90 15.93 33.72
N GLU A 405 3.47 14.73 33.71
CA GLU A 405 3.03 13.66 34.59
C GLU A 405 3.30 14.14 36.02
N LYS A 406 2.24 14.57 36.70
CA LYS A 406 2.27 14.67 38.16
C LYS A 406 2.42 13.24 38.68
N THR A 407 3.64 12.84 39.02
CA THR A 407 3.89 11.63 39.82
C THR A 407 3.14 11.75 41.14
N ARG A 408 1.99 11.07 41.23
CA ARG A 408 1.27 10.87 42.49
C ARG A 408 1.67 9.52 43.08
N GLU A 409 1.79 9.44 44.40
CA GLU A 409 2.33 8.30 45.14
C GLU A 409 1.30 7.18 45.36
N ILE A 410 1.75 5.92 45.32
CA ILE A 410 0.94 4.72 45.60
C ILE A 410 0.55 4.71 47.09
N PRO A 411 -0.69 4.29 47.46
CA PRO A 411 -1.08 4.15 48.86
C PRO A 411 -0.12 3.24 49.65
N ASP A 412 0.17 3.61 50.90
CA ASP A 412 1.08 2.85 51.77
C ASP A 412 0.59 1.40 51.99
N VAL A 413 1.28 0.45 51.36
CA VAL A 413 0.95 -0.98 51.35
C VAL A 413 0.86 -1.59 52.75
N ARG A 414 1.55 -1.01 53.75
CA ARG A 414 1.59 -1.48 55.14
C ARG A 414 0.25 -1.35 55.86
N ARG A 415 -0.64 -0.50 55.34
CA ARG A 415 -1.95 -0.21 55.94
C ARG A 415 -3.03 -1.21 55.53
N PHE A 416 -2.72 -2.12 54.60
CA PHE A 416 -3.67 -3.04 54.01
C PHE A 416 -3.17 -4.48 54.14
N GLU A 417 -3.67 -5.19 55.14
CA GLU A 417 -3.41 -6.61 55.38
C GLU A 417 -3.77 -7.49 54.16
N PRO A 418 -3.25 -8.72 54.02
CA PRO A 418 -3.60 -9.67 52.97
C PRO A 418 -5.11 -9.78 52.69
N SER A 419 -5.94 -9.84 53.74
CA SER A 419 -7.39 -9.92 53.62
C SER A 419 -8.07 -8.64 53.10
N GLN A 420 -7.35 -7.52 53.06
CA GLN A 420 -7.84 -6.19 52.68
C GLN A 420 -7.37 -5.76 51.27
N LEU A 421 -6.89 -6.70 50.45
CA LEU A 421 -6.43 -6.40 49.09
C LEU A 421 -7.48 -5.69 48.23
N THR A 422 -8.75 -6.07 48.34
CA THR A 422 -9.85 -5.41 47.62
C THR A 422 -9.96 -3.93 47.98
N ASP A 423 -9.81 -3.60 49.27
CA ASP A 423 -9.86 -2.22 49.75
C ASP A 423 -8.63 -1.44 49.27
N PHE A 424 -7.44 -2.06 49.31
CA PHE A 424 -6.22 -1.48 48.75
C PHE A 424 -6.37 -1.12 47.27
N VAL A 425 -6.88 -2.04 46.46
CA VAL A 425 -7.08 -1.81 45.02
C VAL A 425 -8.12 -0.72 44.78
N ARG A 426 -9.20 -0.66 45.57
CA ARG A 426 -10.19 0.44 45.48
C ARG A 426 -9.57 1.78 45.84
N THR A 427 -8.78 1.86 46.91
CA THR A 427 -8.07 3.10 47.30
C THR A 427 -7.06 3.50 46.22
N ALA A 428 -6.32 2.56 45.64
CA ALA A 428 -5.39 2.85 44.55
C ALA A 428 -6.10 3.32 43.26
N ARG A 429 -7.34 2.86 43.01
CA ARG A 429 -8.16 3.27 41.86
C ARG A 429 -8.75 4.67 41.98
N GLU A 430 -9.06 5.13 43.19
CA GLU A 430 -9.61 6.47 43.43
C GLU A 430 -8.65 7.59 42.96
N ASP A 431 -7.34 7.29 42.87
CA ASP A 431 -6.30 8.26 42.55
C ASP A 431 -5.79 8.25 41.08
N THR A 432 -6.08 7.21 40.28
CA THR A 432 -6.06 7.11 38.79
C THR A 432 -5.87 5.64 38.34
N SER A 433 -6.33 5.26 37.15
CA SER A 433 -6.19 3.90 36.59
C SER A 433 -4.77 3.46 36.25
N LEU A 434 -3.78 4.37 36.26
CA LEU A 434 -2.37 4.07 36.02
C LEU A 434 -1.64 3.63 37.32
N ILE A 435 -2.00 4.22 38.47
CA ILE A 435 -1.38 3.92 39.77
C ILE A 435 -1.78 2.52 40.26
N GLY A 436 -3.02 2.10 39.99
CA GLY A 436 -3.51 0.77 40.36
C GLY A 436 -2.68 -0.40 39.81
N ARG A 437 -2.04 -0.23 38.64
CA ARG A 437 -1.37 -1.34 37.93
C ARG A 437 -0.04 -1.78 38.59
N CYS A 438 0.79 -0.82 38.99
CA CYS A 438 2.02 -1.10 39.75
C CYS A 438 1.78 -1.37 41.24
N ALA A 439 0.66 -0.89 41.80
CA ALA A 439 0.36 -0.97 43.22
C ALA A 439 0.26 -2.41 43.74
N VAL A 440 -0.39 -3.30 42.99
CA VAL A 440 -0.57 -4.70 43.41
C VAL A 440 0.73 -5.48 43.38
N SER A 441 1.60 -5.21 42.40
CA SER A 441 2.96 -5.77 42.36
C SER A 441 3.77 -5.36 43.60
N GLN A 442 3.73 -4.08 43.99
CA GLN A 442 4.42 -3.61 45.20
C GLN A 442 3.83 -4.22 46.48
N TRP A 443 2.51 -4.37 46.55
CA TRP A 443 1.83 -5.00 47.67
C TRP A 443 2.24 -6.48 47.83
N LEU A 444 2.29 -7.23 46.72
CA LEU A 444 2.76 -8.63 46.72
C LEU A 444 4.22 -8.74 47.18
N ILE A 445 5.09 -7.86 46.69
CA ILE A 445 6.52 -7.84 47.08
C ILE A 445 6.67 -7.56 48.57
N TYR A 446 5.90 -6.60 49.11
CA TYR A 446 5.93 -6.27 50.53
C TYR A 446 5.54 -7.47 51.40
N TRP A 447 4.39 -8.10 51.13
CA TRP A 447 3.95 -9.23 51.95
C TRP A 447 4.78 -10.50 51.75
N ASP A 448 5.47 -10.66 50.62
CA ASP A 448 6.52 -11.67 50.48
C ASP A 448 7.71 -11.39 51.43
N SER A 449 8.16 -10.14 51.51
CA SER A 449 9.26 -9.75 52.40
C SER A 449 8.94 -9.92 53.89
N GLU A 450 7.68 -9.76 54.27
CA GLU A 450 7.17 -10.01 55.63
C GLU A 450 6.88 -11.51 55.90
N GLY A 451 7.19 -12.40 54.95
CA GLY A 451 7.03 -13.85 55.10
C GLY A 451 5.60 -14.36 54.91
N ARG A 452 4.64 -13.49 54.55
CA ARG A 452 3.20 -13.78 54.39
C ARG A 452 2.76 -14.00 52.94
N HIS A 453 3.70 -14.39 52.08
CA HIS A 453 3.50 -14.70 50.66
C HIS A 453 2.29 -15.59 50.36
N ALA A 454 2.03 -16.63 51.16
CA ALA A 454 0.91 -17.54 50.91
C ALA A 454 -0.46 -16.87 51.11
N GLU A 455 -0.60 -16.02 52.13
CA GLU A 455 -1.81 -15.23 52.37
C GLU A 455 -2.01 -14.20 51.25
N ALA A 456 -0.95 -13.52 50.85
CA ALA A 456 -0.97 -12.51 49.80
C ALA A 456 -1.34 -13.09 48.43
N LEU A 457 -0.75 -14.22 48.05
CA LEU A 457 -1.07 -14.90 46.79
C LEU A 457 -2.51 -15.44 46.78
N ASN A 458 -3.00 -15.98 47.90
CA ASN A 458 -4.39 -16.42 48.00
C ASN A 458 -5.38 -15.24 47.89
N ALA A 459 -5.07 -14.11 48.54
CA ALA A 459 -5.89 -12.91 48.43
C ALA A 459 -5.94 -12.40 46.99
N TYR A 460 -4.81 -12.42 46.29
CA TYR A 460 -4.72 -12.04 44.89
C TYR A 460 -5.46 -13.02 43.97
N ASP A 461 -5.33 -14.34 44.18
CA ASP A 461 -6.09 -15.35 43.43
C ASP A 461 -7.60 -15.15 43.60
N ASN A 462 -8.06 -14.95 44.83
CA ASN A 462 -9.47 -14.68 45.12
C ASN A 462 -9.96 -13.40 44.45
N LEU A 463 -9.12 -12.37 44.37
CA LEU A 463 -9.48 -11.12 43.70
C LEU A 463 -9.59 -11.29 42.18
N LEU A 464 -8.72 -12.08 41.55
CA LEU A 464 -8.78 -12.37 40.11
C LEU A 464 -10.07 -13.09 39.68
N GLN A 465 -10.68 -13.86 40.60
CA GLN A 465 -11.99 -14.50 40.36
C GLN A 465 -13.15 -13.48 40.32
N ASN A 466 -12.93 -12.23 40.72
CA ASN A 466 -13.94 -11.17 40.70
C ASN A 466 -13.86 -10.37 39.39
N GLU A 467 -14.90 -10.48 38.54
CA GLU A 467 -14.92 -9.90 37.19
C GLU A 467 -14.68 -8.38 37.14
N GLY A 468 -15.01 -7.65 38.21
CA GLY A 468 -14.84 -6.19 38.28
C GLY A 468 -13.38 -5.68 38.36
N PHE A 469 -12.39 -6.57 38.43
CA PHE A 469 -10.99 -6.21 38.63
C PHE A 469 -9.99 -6.75 37.59
N ARG A 470 -10.42 -7.54 36.59
CA ARG A 470 -9.50 -8.30 35.72
C ARG A 470 -8.44 -7.48 34.97
N PHE A 471 -8.81 -6.36 34.33
CA PHE A 471 -7.88 -5.58 33.50
C PHE A 471 -6.77 -4.85 34.27
N ASP A 472 -6.99 -4.47 35.54
CA ASP A 472 -6.01 -3.70 36.32
C ASP A 472 -5.02 -4.60 37.08
N LEU A 473 -5.26 -5.91 37.11
CA LEU A 473 -4.52 -6.85 37.94
C LEU A 473 -3.49 -7.66 37.16
N SER A 474 -3.54 -7.66 35.83
CA SER A 474 -2.73 -8.57 35.00
C SER A 474 -1.22 -8.31 35.08
N GLU A 475 -0.80 -7.07 35.36
CA GLU A 475 0.62 -6.70 35.55
C GLU A 475 1.26 -7.37 36.78
N ALA A 476 0.47 -7.70 37.81
CA ALA A 476 0.98 -8.36 39.01
C ALA A 476 1.17 -9.87 38.85
N LEU A 477 0.71 -10.47 37.74
CA LEU A 477 0.81 -11.91 37.49
C LEU A 477 2.27 -12.38 37.36
N ASP A 478 3.14 -11.60 36.72
CA ASP A 478 4.56 -11.92 36.62
C ASP A 478 5.25 -11.87 38.00
N THR A 479 4.84 -10.93 38.86
CA THR A 479 5.31 -10.84 40.24
C THR A 479 4.83 -12.04 41.06
N ALA A 480 3.55 -12.42 40.92
CA ALA A 480 2.97 -13.58 41.58
C ALA A 480 3.67 -14.89 41.14
N PHE A 481 3.97 -15.03 39.85
CA PHE A 481 4.75 -16.13 39.32
C PHE A 481 6.12 -16.24 40.00
N ARG A 482 6.89 -15.14 40.06
CA ARG A 482 8.22 -15.12 40.68
C ARG A 482 8.18 -15.48 42.17
N ILE A 483 7.23 -14.93 42.92
CA ILE A 483 7.05 -15.24 44.35
C ILE A 483 6.67 -16.71 44.53
N SER A 484 5.70 -17.20 43.76
CA SER A 484 5.26 -18.59 43.83
C SER A 484 6.38 -19.56 43.44
N LEU A 485 7.20 -19.25 42.43
CA LEU A 485 8.34 -20.08 42.02
C LEU A 485 9.33 -20.24 43.17
N ASN A 486 9.68 -19.13 43.83
CA ASN A 486 10.66 -19.10 44.92
C ASN A 486 10.14 -19.73 46.22
N LYS A 487 8.85 -19.61 46.52
CA LYS A 487 8.29 -19.97 47.84
C LYS A 487 7.41 -21.21 47.84
N GLN A 488 6.70 -21.47 46.75
CA GLN A 488 5.68 -22.52 46.64
C GLN A 488 6.06 -23.65 45.66
N GLY A 489 7.11 -23.47 44.88
CA GLY A 489 7.66 -24.44 43.94
C GLY A 489 7.01 -24.43 42.56
N ARG A 490 7.67 -25.12 41.62
CA ARG A 490 7.36 -25.13 40.18
C ARG A 490 5.88 -25.42 39.86
N SER A 491 5.27 -26.42 40.50
CA SER A 491 3.90 -26.81 40.17
C SER A 491 2.87 -25.72 40.43
N LYS A 492 2.99 -24.94 41.52
CA LYS A 492 2.08 -23.84 41.82
C LYS A 492 2.40 -22.59 41.00
N ALA A 493 3.69 -22.34 40.77
CA ALA A 493 4.15 -21.21 39.97
C ALA A 493 3.66 -21.29 38.51
N TYR A 494 3.65 -22.48 37.91
CA TYR A 494 3.21 -22.69 36.54
C TYR A 494 1.82 -22.11 36.25
N ILE A 495 0.87 -22.21 37.19
CA ILE A 495 -0.49 -21.67 37.05
C ILE A 495 -0.46 -20.14 36.88
N TRP A 496 0.40 -19.45 37.63
CA TRP A 496 0.58 -18.01 37.52
C TRP A 496 1.19 -17.59 36.19
N LEU A 497 2.14 -18.37 35.68
CA LEU A 497 2.77 -18.12 34.38
C LEU A 497 1.78 -18.27 33.22
N ILE A 498 0.95 -19.32 33.25
CA ILE A 498 -0.14 -19.51 32.27
C ILE A 498 -1.09 -18.31 32.28
N ARG A 499 -1.56 -17.91 33.46
CA ARG A 499 -2.45 -16.74 33.60
C ARG A 499 -1.77 -15.46 33.12
N ALA A 500 -0.50 -15.24 33.46
CA ALA A 500 0.26 -14.08 33.02
C ALA A 500 0.32 -13.99 31.49
N MET A 501 0.53 -15.13 30.82
CA MET A 501 0.55 -15.22 29.37
C MET A 501 -0.82 -14.93 28.74
N VAL A 502 -1.90 -15.47 29.31
CA VAL A 502 -3.27 -15.32 28.77
C VAL A 502 -3.83 -13.92 29.02
N GLU A 503 -3.84 -13.45 30.27
CA GLU A 503 -4.49 -12.19 30.66
C GLU A 503 -3.78 -10.97 30.08
N ASN A 504 -2.45 -11.04 29.91
CA ASN A 504 -1.67 -9.98 29.26
C ASN A 504 -1.61 -10.14 27.73
N LYS A 505 -2.38 -11.07 27.14
CA LYS A 505 -2.38 -11.34 25.69
C LYS A 505 -0.96 -11.53 25.15
N GLY A 506 -0.17 -12.33 25.84
CA GLY A 506 1.26 -12.53 25.61
C GLY A 506 1.61 -13.07 24.22
N TRP A 507 0.66 -13.69 23.52
CA TRP A 507 0.86 -14.12 22.14
C TRP A 507 0.65 -13.01 21.10
N VAL A 508 0.08 -11.86 21.48
CA VAL A 508 -0.28 -10.79 20.54
C VAL A 508 0.71 -9.63 20.66
N ARG A 509 1.49 -9.40 19.60
CA ARG A 509 2.58 -8.41 19.54
C ARG A 509 2.16 -6.99 19.95
N TRP A 510 0.97 -6.58 19.52
CA TRP A 510 0.46 -5.23 19.74
C TRP A 510 -0.16 -4.99 21.12
N TRP A 511 -0.31 -6.03 21.95
CA TRP A 511 -0.96 -5.92 23.27
C TRP A 511 -0.01 -6.11 24.46
N SER A 512 1.15 -6.73 24.26
CA SER A 512 2.16 -6.91 25.30
C SER A 512 3.54 -6.59 24.76
N SER A 513 4.39 -6.01 25.62
CA SER A 513 5.76 -5.67 25.22
C SER A 513 6.55 -6.94 24.88
N ASP A 514 7.47 -6.81 23.91
CA ASP A 514 8.36 -7.93 23.58
C ASP A 514 9.25 -8.32 24.76
N GLU A 515 9.64 -7.38 25.61
CA GLU A 515 10.45 -7.68 26.79
C GLU A 515 9.73 -8.60 27.79
N GLU A 516 8.47 -8.30 28.13
CA GLU A 516 7.66 -9.13 29.03
C GLU A 516 7.38 -10.49 28.43
N PHE A 517 7.03 -10.54 27.14
CA PHE A 517 6.85 -11.80 26.42
C PHE A 517 8.11 -12.67 26.51
N ARG A 518 9.27 -12.13 26.14
CA ARG A 518 10.55 -12.86 26.16
C ARG A 518 10.90 -13.38 27.55
N LYS A 519 10.68 -12.58 28.61
CA LYS A 519 10.89 -13.02 30.01
C LYS A 519 10.02 -14.24 30.36
N ARG A 520 8.73 -14.23 29.98
CA ARG A 520 7.82 -15.36 30.23
C ARG A 520 8.25 -16.60 29.46
N VAL A 521 8.62 -16.46 28.19
CA VAL A 521 9.13 -17.57 27.37
C VAL A 521 10.41 -18.16 27.96
N GLN A 522 11.37 -17.33 28.36
CA GLN A 522 12.60 -17.78 29.01
C GLN A 522 12.31 -18.55 30.30
N ALA A 523 11.33 -18.11 31.09
CA ALA A 523 10.91 -18.83 32.28
C ALA A 523 10.33 -20.23 31.95
N VAL A 524 9.59 -20.38 30.84
CA VAL A 524 9.14 -21.69 30.37
C VAL A 524 10.32 -22.57 29.97
N ALA A 525 11.22 -22.05 29.13
CA ALA A 525 12.39 -22.79 28.66
C ALA A 525 13.29 -23.27 29.82
N GLN A 526 13.47 -22.45 30.86
CA GLN A 526 14.33 -22.76 32.00
C GLN A 526 13.66 -23.66 33.03
N GLU A 527 12.42 -23.36 33.44
CA GLU A 527 11.78 -24.02 34.58
C GLU A 527 10.83 -25.16 34.17
N TYR A 528 10.32 -25.14 32.93
CA TYR A 528 9.29 -26.06 32.42
C TYR A 528 9.58 -26.62 31.02
N PRO A 529 10.83 -27.02 30.66
CA PRO A 529 11.16 -27.42 29.29
C PRO A 529 10.34 -28.63 28.81
N SER A 530 9.98 -29.56 29.69
CA SER A 530 9.18 -30.74 29.32
C SER A 530 7.69 -30.46 29.13
N LYS A 531 7.21 -29.24 29.41
CA LYS A 531 5.79 -28.84 29.34
C LYS A 531 5.52 -27.83 28.23
N TRP A 532 6.46 -27.63 27.31
CA TRP A 532 6.35 -26.55 26.33
C TRP A 532 5.09 -26.69 25.45
N LYS A 533 4.69 -27.92 25.09
CA LYS A 533 3.48 -28.19 24.28
C LYS A 533 2.22 -27.85 25.06
N GLU A 534 2.15 -28.30 26.30
CA GLU A 534 1.05 -28.00 27.22
C GLU A 534 0.94 -26.50 27.43
N PHE A 535 2.06 -25.81 27.60
CA PHE A 535 2.10 -24.36 27.74
C PHE A 535 1.48 -23.65 26.54
N VAL A 536 1.86 -24.02 25.31
CA VAL A 536 1.25 -23.47 24.10
C VAL A 536 -0.26 -23.73 24.09
N ILE A 537 -0.69 -24.98 24.30
CA ILE A 537 -2.12 -25.36 24.28
C ILE A 537 -2.95 -24.62 25.34
N GLU A 538 -2.41 -24.47 26.55
CA GLU A 538 -3.10 -23.83 27.68
C GLU A 538 -3.16 -22.31 27.55
N THR A 539 -2.17 -21.70 26.88
CA THR A 539 -2.09 -20.24 26.72
C THR A 539 -2.67 -19.73 25.40
N SER A 540 -2.90 -20.62 24.43
CA SER A 540 -3.47 -20.28 23.13
C SER A 540 -4.99 -20.24 23.10
N GLN A 541 -5.67 -20.89 24.05
CA GLN A 541 -7.13 -20.96 24.07
C GLN A 541 -7.73 -19.67 24.62
N ALA A 542 -8.55 -18.97 23.84
CA ALA A 542 -9.22 -17.72 24.22
C ALA A 542 -10.33 -17.88 25.28
N LYS A 543 -10.32 -18.95 26.10
CA LYS A 543 -11.36 -19.28 27.10
C LYS A 543 -11.67 -18.17 28.12
N HIS A 544 -10.84 -17.13 28.20
CA HIS A 544 -10.94 -16.06 29.18
C HIS A 544 -11.22 -14.68 28.57
N LEU A 545 -11.26 -14.55 27.24
CA LEU A 545 -11.59 -13.31 26.53
C LEU A 545 -13.08 -13.34 26.17
N GLY A 546 -13.91 -12.81 27.07
CA GLY A 546 -15.35 -12.75 26.89
C GLY A 546 -15.79 -12.21 25.52
N ASP A 547 -16.84 -12.83 24.98
CA ASP A 547 -17.62 -12.47 23.79
C ASP A 547 -17.02 -12.74 22.40
N LEU A 548 -15.86 -13.39 22.28
CA LEU A 548 -15.40 -13.94 21.00
C LEU A 548 -15.55 -15.47 21.02
N GLU A 549 -16.17 -16.03 19.98
CA GLU A 549 -16.60 -17.43 19.87
C GLU A 549 -15.62 -18.45 20.49
N ASP A 550 -16.16 -19.46 21.18
CA ASP A 550 -15.51 -20.48 22.04
C ASP A 550 -14.32 -21.27 21.43
N ASN A 551 -13.86 -20.96 20.23
CA ASN A 551 -12.81 -21.67 19.48
C ASN A 551 -11.67 -20.78 18.95
N TRP A 552 -11.55 -19.52 19.35
CA TRP A 552 -10.43 -18.68 18.89
C TRP A 552 -9.09 -19.14 19.49
N ILE A 553 -8.12 -19.42 18.61
CA ILE A 553 -6.73 -19.70 18.97
C ILE A 553 -5.94 -18.40 18.82
N SER A 554 -5.32 -17.93 19.91
CA SER A 554 -4.45 -16.76 19.90
C SER A 554 -3.00 -17.21 20.06
N VAL A 555 -2.31 -17.39 18.93
CA VAL A 555 -0.87 -17.67 18.88
C VAL A 555 -0.28 -16.76 17.81
N GLY A 556 0.49 -15.75 18.21
CA GLY A 556 1.20 -14.88 17.26
C GLY A 556 2.28 -15.66 16.54
N PHE A 557 2.40 -15.46 15.23
CA PHE A 557 3.26 -16.27 14.36
C PHE A 557 4.74 -16.16 14.73
N CYS A 558 5.32 -14.95 14.73
CA CYS A 558 6.73 -14.78 15.06
C CYS A 558 7.02 -15.09 16.54
N ARG A 559 6.05 -14.86 17.42
CA ARG A 559 6.15 -15.20 18.84
C ARG A 559 6.21 -16.71 19.05
N LEU A 560 5.46 -17.50 18.28
CA LEU A 560 5.58 -18.95 18.30
C LEU A 560 6.97 -19.40 17.83
N VAL A 561 7.48 -18.82 16.74
CA VAL A 561 8.84 -19.14 16.25
C VAL A 561 9.89 -18.82 17.31
N TYR A 562 9.83 -17.64 17.93
CA TYR A 562 10.70 -17.28 19.05
C TYR A 562 10.59 -18.28 20.21
N PHE A 563 9.36 -18.64 20.60
CA PHE A 563 9.12 -19.61 21.67
C PHE A 563 9.77 -20.96 21.36
N LEU A 564 9.58 -21.48 20.14
CA LEU A 564 10.17 -22.75 19.70
C LEU A 564 11.71 -22.70 19.70
N VAL A 565 12.30 -21.58 19.30
CA VAL A 565 13.75 -21.35 19.40
C VAL A 565 14.21 -21.44 20.85
N GLU A 566 13.57 -20.72 21.77
CA GLU A 566 13.98 -20.67 23.17
C GLU A 566 13.84 -22.01 23.90
N VAL A 567 12.82 -22.82 23.57
CA VAL A 567 12.66 -24.17 24.15
C VAL A 567 13.52 -25.24 23.46
N GLY A 568 14.29 -24.87 22.44
CA GLY A 568 15.23 -25.75 21.73
C GLY A 568 14.61 -26.59 20.60
N GLU A 569 13.36 -26.33 20.22
CA GLU A 569 12.64 -27.05 19.14
C GLU A 569 12.93 -26.39 17.78
N LEU A 570 14.21 -26.31 17.43
CA LEU A 570 14.70 -25.56 16.26
C LEU A 570 14.14 -26.06 14.93
N ASP A 571 13.96 -27.38 14.77
CA ASP A 571 13.42 -27.93 13.52
C ASP A 571 11.96 -27.49 13.30
N LEU A 572 11.15 -27.46 14.36
CA LEU A 572 9.78 -26.93 14.27
C LEU A 572 9.78 -25.42 14.02
N ALA A 573 10.67 -24.67 14.68
CA ALA A 573 10.79 -23.23 14.47
C ALA A 573 11.10 -22.92 13.00
N LYS A 574 12.02 -23.68 12.38
CA LYS A 574 12.35 -23.58 10.95
C LYS A 574 11.15 -23.91 10.08
N CYS A 575 10.48 -25.04 10.32
CA CYS A 575 9.29 -25.41 9.54
C CYS A 575 8.24 -24.30 9.57
N CYS A 576 7.94 -23.73 10.74
CA CYS A 576 6.98 -22.63 10.86
C CYS A 576 7.45 -21.38 10.11
N ALA A 577 8.70 -20.94 10.31
CA ALA A 577 9.19 -19.70 9.69
C ALA A 577 9.26 -19.80 8.15
N PHE A 578 9.69 -20.95 7.61
CA PHE A 578 9.73 -21.13 6.16
C PHE A 578 8.35 -21.30 5.55
N GLU A 579 7.40 -21.96 6.23
CA GLU A 579 6.01 -21.99 5.79
C GLU A 579 5.43 -20.58 5.70
N MET A 580 5.72 -19.71 6.68
CA MET A 580 5.29 -18.31 6.64
C MET A 580 5.88 -17.55 5.44
N VAL A 581 7.14 -17.83 5.06
CA VAL A 581 7.75 -17.26 3.86
C VAL A 581 7.02 -17.71 2.60
N GLU A 582 6.70 -19.00 2.49
CA GLU A 582 6.00 -19.53 1.31
C GLU A 582 4.57 -18.97 1.22
N VAL A 583 3.83 -18.89 2.33
CA VAL A 583 2.51 -18.24 2.36
C VAL A 583 2.60 -16.79 1.90
N PHE A 584 3.56 -16.01 2.43
CA PHE A 584 3.76 -14.62 2.00
C PHE A 584 4.06 -14.50 0.50
N ARG A 585 4.89 -15.41 -0.04
CA ARG A 585 5.21 -15.47 -1.48
C ARG A 585 4.01 -15.86 -2.33
N GLU A 586 3.19 -16.80 -1.86
CA GLU A 586 1.97 -17.23 -2.53
C GLU A 586 0.95 -16.08 -2.58
N GLU A 587 0.80 -15.32 -1.49
CA GLU A 587 -0.07 -14.15 -1.42
C GLU A 587 0.37 -13.07 -2.41
N VAL A 588 1.67 -12.86 -2.63
CA VAL A 588 2.15 -11.87 -3.61
C VAL A 588 2.39 -12.42 -5.01
N SER A 589 2.13 -13.70 -5.25
CA SER A 589 2.51 -14.43 -6.47
C SER A 589 1.87 -13.90 -7.76
N GLN A 590 0.75 -13.19 -7.65
CA GLN A 590 0.11 -12.58 -8.80
C GLN A 590 0.93 -11.42 -9.37
N GLN A 591 1.83 -10.82 -8.60
CA GLN A 591 2.62 -9.68 -9.05
C GLN A 591 3.88 -10.13 -9.83
N PRO A 592 4.26 -9.45 -10.92
CA PRO A 592 5.47 -9.75 -11.67
C PRO A 592 6.73 -9.19 -10.97
N LEU A 593 7.00 -9.68 -9.76
CA LEU A 593 8.08 -9.16 -8.92
C LEU A 593 9.45 -9.67 -9.40
N VAL A 594 10.44 -8.78 -9.40
CA VAL A 594 11.81 -9.05 -9.84
C VAL A 594 12.78 -8.79 -8.70
N THR A 595 13.80 -9.63 -8.56
CA THR A 595 14.85 -9.44 -7.55
C THR A 595 15.68 -8.20 -7.89
N PRO A 596 15.81 -7.22 -6.98
CA PRO A 596 16.61 -6.03 -7.20
C PRO A 596 18.07 -6.38 -7.51
N ASP A 597 18.74 -5.59 -8.35
CA ASP A 597 20.12 -5.85 -8.77
C ASP A 597 21.10 -5.89 -7.58
N TRP A 598 20.86 -5.06 -6.55
CA TRP A 598 21.68 -5.08 -5.33
C TRP A 598 21.51 -6.38 -4.52
N ALA A 599 20.37 -7.06 -4.64
CA ALA A 599 20.04 -8.26 -3.88
C ALA A 599 20.47 -9.57 -4.58
N GLN A 600 20.94 -9.50 -5.84
CA GLN A 600 21.38 -10.66 -6.63
C GLN A 600 22.68 -11.31 -6.15
#